data_AF-A0A7S1NTP0-F1
#
_entry.id   AF-A0A7S1NTP0-F1
#
_cell.length_a   1.000
_cell.length_b   1.000
_cell.length_c   1.000
_cell.angle_alpha   90.00
_cell.angle_beta   90.00
_cell.angle_gamma   90.00
#
_symmetry.space_group_name_H-M   'P 1'
#
loop_
_entity.id
_entity.type
_entity.pdbx_description
1 polymer ?
#
loop_
_entity_poly.entity_id
_entity_poly.type
_entity_poly.pdbx_seq_one_letter_code
_entity_poly.pdbx_strand_id
1 'polypeptide(L)'
;FRITLMMLSSRLEQLNTATAQAVQQVEALAQRLELRRRALAEGLLEATALNDAQAGVYRMDVGGSMFHTRTELLHQCGGMLSAMASHDFDNDVAAGGAVFLDRDPTWFPLVLDFL
;
A
#
# COMPACT_ATOMS: atom_id res chain seq x y z
N PHE A 1 40.57 -42.91 15.57
CA PHE A 1 40.39 -42.33 14.22
C PHE A 1 39.02 -42.62 13.61
N ARG A 2 38.59 -43.88 13.44
CA ARG A 2 37.32 -44.21 12.76
C ARG A 2 36.04 -43.68 13.45
N ILE A 3 35.97 -43.81 14.78
CA ILE A 3 34.82 -43.35 15.59
C ILE A 3 34.67 -41.82 15.53
N THR A 4 35.80 -41.11 15.60
CA THR A 4 35.86 -39.65 15.56
C THR A 4 35.40 -39.10 14.21
N LEU A 5 35.78 -39.76 13.11
CA LEU A 5 35.34 -39.41 11.76
C LEU A 5 33.82 -39.62 11.59
N MET A 6 33.29 -40.73 12.10
CA MET A 6 31.86 -41.04 12.05
C MET A 6 31.01 -40.04 12.85
N MET A 7 31.49 -39.61 14.02
CA MET A 7 30.84 -38.56 14.82
C MET A 7 30.80 -37.20 14.09
N LEU A 8 31.90 -36.84 13.40
CA LEU A 8 31.97 -35.59 12.64
C LEU A 8 31.02 -35.59 11.44
N SER A 9 30.94 -36.70 10.70
CA SER A 9 29.99 -36.84 9.58
C SER A 9 28.54 -36.76 10.05
N SER A 10 28.19 -37.43 11.16
CA SER A 10 26.85 -37.35 11.74
C SER A 10 26.49 -35.92 12.19
N ARG A 11 27.44 -35.20 12.81
CA ARG A 11 27.24 -33.80 13.21
C ARG A 11 27.03 -32.88 12.00
N LEU A 12 27.76 -33.13 10.91
CA LEU A 12 27.66 -32.34 9.68
C LEU A 12 26.31 -32.55 8.98
N GLU A 13 25.81 -33.79 8.92
CA GLU A 13 24.45 -34.09 8.43
C GLU A 13 23.35 -33.47 9.30
N GLN A 14 23.51 -33.51 10.63
CA GLN A 14 22.59 -32.86 11.56
C GLN A 14 22.56 -31.33 11.37
N LEU A 15 23.72 -30.70 11.19
CA LEU A 15 23.79 -29.27 10.93
C LEU A 15 23.14 -28.92 9.58
N ASN A 16 23.42 -29.69 8.53
CA ASN A 16 22.87 -29.43 7.21
C ASN A 16 21.34 -29.57 7.19
N THR A 17 20.81 -30.61 7.82
CA THR A 17 19.36 -30.80 7.97
C THR A 17 18.72 -29.71 8.83
N ALA A 18 19.33 -29.30 9.93
CA ALA A 18 18.85 -28.19 10.75
C ALA A 18 18.84 -26.85 9.98
N THR A 19 19.87 -26.57 9.18
CA THR A 19 19.90 -25.35 8.35
C THR A 19 18.83 -25.37 7.27
N ALA A 20 18.61 -26.51 6.60
CA ALA A 20 17.56 -26.64 5.59
C ALA A 20 16.16 -26.45 6.20
N GLN A 21 15.91 -27.01 7.39
CA GLN A 21 14.66 -26.81 8.11
C GLN A 21 14.46 -25.35 8.53
N ALA A 22 15.51 -24.67 9.00
CA ALA A 22 15.45 -23.27 9.37
C ALA A 22 15.12 -22.38 8.15
N VAL A 23 15.73 -22.64 7.00
CA VAL A 23 15.42 -21.92 5.74
C VAL A 23 13.96 -22.12 5.34
N GLN A 24 13.47 -23.36 5.35
CA GLN A 24 12.07 -23.66 5.04
C GLN A 24 11.09 -22.96 5.99
N GLN A 25 11.42 -22.88 7.28
CA GLN A 25 10.60 -22.17 8.26
C GLN A 25 10.57 -20.66 7.99
N VAL A 26 11.71 -20.05 7.67
CA VAL A 26 11.80 -18.64 7.33
C VAL A 26 11.00 -18.33 6.06
N GLU A 27 11.10 -19.17 5.03
CA GLU A 27 10.33 -19.01 3.78
C GLU A 27 8.82 -19.11 4.04
N ALA A 28 8.38 -20.11 4.81
CA ALA A 28 6.97 -20.26 5.16
C ALA A 28 6.44 -19.06 5.97
N LEU A 29 7.24 -18.53 6.91
CA LEU A 29 6.90 -17.33 7.66
C LEU A 29 6.84 -16.09 6.77
N ALA A 30 7.78 -15.92 5.84
CA ALA A 30 7.81 -14.82 4.90
C ALA A 30 6.54 -14.80 4.03
N GLN A 31 6.15 -15.94 3.47
CA GLN A 31 4.92 -16.08 2.68
C GLN A 31 3.67 -15.72 3.49
N ARG A 32 3.61 -16.16 4.76
CA ARG A 32 2.50 -15.85 5.65
C ARG A 32 2.42 -14.36 5.98
N LEU A 33 3.56 -13.71 6.21
CA LEU A 33 3.63 -12.27 6.43
C LEU A 33 3.19 -11.49 5.20
N GLU A 34 3.61 -11.90 4.01
CA GLU A 34 3.19 -11.25 2.76
C GLU A 34 1.68 -11.32 2.55
N LEU A 35 1.08 -12.50 2.75
CA LEU A 35 -0.38 -12.65 2.69
C LEU A 35 -1.09 -11.75 3.69
N ARG A 36 -0.59 -11.72 4.93
CA ARG A 36 -1.20 -10.87 5.98
C ARG A 36 -1.05 -9.40 5.66
N ARG A 37 0.10 -8.98 5.11
CA ARG A 37 0.35 -7.60 4.69
C ARG A 37 -0.62 -7.17 3.59
N ARG A 38 -0.88 -8.03 2.59
CA ARG A 38 -1.85 -7.75 1.52
C ARG A 38 -3.26 -7.56 2.06
N ALA A 39 -3.75 -8.52 2.86
CA ALA A 39 -5.08 -8.44 3.45
C ALA A 39 -5.26 -7.21 4.36
N LEU A 40 -4.21 -6.83 5.11
CA LEU A 40 -4.25 -5.63 5.94
C LEU A 40 -4.28 -4.36 5.09
N ALA A 41 -3.51 -4.30 4.00
CA ALA A 41 -3.49 -3.15 3.10
C ALA A 41 -4.86 -2.94 2.45
N GLU A 42 -5.51 -4.01 1.99
CA GLU A 42 -6.87 -3.95 1.43
C GLU A 42 -7.89 -3.44 2.48
N GLY A 43 -7.87 -3.98 3.69
CA GLY A 43 -8.77 -3.52 4.76
C GLY A 43 -8.52 -2.07 5.20
N LEU A 44 -7.27 -1.60 5.17
CA LEU A 44 -6.94 -0.19 5.45
C LEU A 44 -7.45 0.73 4.34
N LEU A 45 -7.31 0.34 3.07
CA LEU A 45 -7.86 1.11 1.95
C LEU A 45 -9.36 1.30 2.11
N GLU A 46 -10.07 0.21 2.37
CA GLU A 46 -11.52 0.23 2.57
C GLU A 46 -11.92 1.09 3.78
N ALA A 47 -11.28 0.89 4.94
CA ALA A 47 -11.58 1.66 6.14
C ALA A 47 -11.29 3.16 5.97
N THR A 48 -10.19 3.52 5.29
CA THR A 48 -9.86 4.92 5.03
C THR A 48 -10.82 5.56 4.05
N ALA A 49 -11.21 4.87 2.98
CA ALA A 49 -12.22 5.36 2.03
C ALA A 49 -13.57 5.60 2.71
N LEU A 50 -14.02 4.69 3.58
CA LEU A 50 -15.24 4.86 4.36
C LEU A 50 -15.16 6.06 5.31
N ASN A 51 -14.04 6.21 6.01
CA ASN A 51 -13.83 7.31 6.94
C ASN A 51 -13.79 8.68 6.23
N ASP A 52 -13.13 8.76 5.07
CA ASP A 52 -13.06 10.00 4.29
C ASP A 52 -14.41 10.37 3.69
N ALA A 53 -15.17 9.40 3.20
CA ALA A 53 -16.54 9.62 2.73
C ALA A 53 -17.44 10.14 3.86
N GLN A 54 -17.29 9.60 5.08
CA GLN A 54 -17.99 10.11 6.26
C GLN A 54 -17.52 11.51 6.68
N ALA A 55 -16.23 11.83 6.51
CA ALA A 55 -15.66 13.13 6.83
C ALA A 55 -15.86 14.18 5.72
N GLY A 56 -16.35 13.79 4.55
CA GLY A 56 -16.46 14.67 3.37
C GLY A 56 -15.11 15.10 2.82
N VAL A 57 -14.07 14.28 2.98
CA VAL A 57 -12.70 14.56 2.55
C VAL A 57 -12.42 13.85 1.23
N TYR A 58 -11.81 14.55 0.29
CA TYR A 58 -11.36 14.02 -0.98
C TYR A 58 -9.83 14.06 -1.05
N ARG A 59 -9.19 12.91 -1.32
CA ARG A 59 -7.74 12.75 -1.40
C ARG A 59 -7.26 12.62 -2.85
N MET A 60 -6.18 13.30 -3.17
CA MET A 60 -5.60 13.36 -4.51
C MET A 60 -4.09 13.22 -4.45
N ASP A 61 -3.50 12.47 -5.37
CA ASP A 61 -2.06 12.41 -5.59
C ASP A 61 -1.74 13.16 -6.88
N VAL A 62 -1.05 14.30 -6.79
CA VAL A 62 -0.71 15.16 -7.93
C VAL A 62 0.78 15.05 -8.18
N GLY A 63 1.17 14.34 -9.25
CA GLY A 63 2.58 14.16 -9.61
C GLY A 63 3.47 13.59 -8.50
N GLY A 64 2.89 12.80 -7.57
CA GLY A 64 3.57 12.21 -6.42
C GLY A 64 3.41 12.98 -5.11
N SER A 65 2.66 14.09 -5.09
CA SER A 65 2.38 14.88 -3.88
C SER A 65 0.93 14.70 -3.44
N MET A 66 0.75 14.33 -2.17
CA MET A 66 -0.58 14.11 -1.59
C MET A 66 -1.25 15.42 -1.17
N PHE A 67 -2.50 15.59 -1.62
CA PHE A 67 -3.38 16.70 -1.28
C PHE A 67 -4.71 16.18 -0.72
N HIS A 68 -5.36 16.99 0.10
CA HIS A 68 -6.69 16.74 0.60
C HIS A 68 -7.53 18.02 0.56
N THR A 69 -8.80 17.89 0.23
CA THR A 69 -9.77 18.99 0.26
C THR A 69 -11.15 18.46 0.61
N ARG A 70 -12.15 19.34 0.72
CA ARG A 70 -13.54 18.93 0.94
C ARG A 70 -14.18 18.51 -0.36
N THR A 71 -14.88 17.38 -0.35
CA THR A 71 -15.65 16.89 -1.50
C THR A 71 -16.71 17.90 -1.94
N GLU A 72 -17.32 18.61 -0.99
CA GLU A 72 -18.31 19.67 -1.25
C GLU A 72 -17.74 20.83 -2.09
N LEU A 73 -16.51 21.27 -1.78
CA LEU A 73 -15.85 22.36 -2.49
C LEU A 73 -15.66 22.00 -3.97
N LEU A 74 -15.23 20.77 -4.24
CA LEU A 74 -15.04 20.27 -5.61
C LEU A 74 -16.35 20.23 -6.40
N HIS A 75 -17.46 19.84 -5.76
CA HIS A 75 -18.78 19.85 -6.40
C HIS A 75 -19.33 21.25 -6.66
N GLN A 76 -18.99 22.24 -5.82
CA GLN A 76 -19.45 23.62 -5.98
C GLN A 76 -18.80 24.33 -7.18
N CYS A 77 -17.53 24.05 -7.46
CA CYS A 77 -16.81 24.68 -8.56
C CYS A 77 -17.14 24.10 -9.95
N GLY A 78 -17.72 22.88 -9.99
CA GLY A 78 -18.01 22.18 -11.24
C GLY A 78 -16.76 21.77 -12.03
N GLY A 79 -16.96 21.30 -13.26
CA GLY A 79 -15.87 20.93 -14.17
C GLY A 79 -15.20 19.59 -13.85
N MET A 80 -13.94 19.43 -14.27
CA MET A 80 -13.21 18.15 -14.22
C MET A 80 -13.07 17.61 -12.79
N LEU A 81 -12.70 18.47 -11.83
CA LEU A 81 -12.52 18.06 -10.43
C LEU A 81 -13.83 17.60 -9.78
N SER A 82 -14.95 18.26 -10.10
CA SER A 82 -16.27 17.80 -9.68
C SER A 82 -16.60 16.44 -10.27
N ALA A 83 -16.30 16.20 -11.55
CA ALA A 83 -16.57 14.91 -12.19
C ALA A 83 -15.72 13.78 -11.59
N MET A 84 -14.46 14.07 -11.24
CA MET A 84 -13.57 13.14 -10.56
C MET A 84 -14.03 12.81 -9.12
N ALA A 85 -14.64 13.77 -8.42
CA ALA A 85 -15.22 13.55 -7.10
C ALA A 85 -16.49 12.70 -7.12
N SER A 86 -17.24 12.71 -8.23
CA SER A 86 -18.50 11.97 -8.38
C SER A 86 -18.35 10.48 -8.73
N HIS A 87 -17.13 9.92 -8.74
CA HIS A 87 -16.85 8.54 -9.19
C HIS A 87 -17.26 8.21 -10.65
N ASP A 88 -17.60 9.21 -11.47
CA ASP A 88 -17.96 9.05 -12.88
C ASP A 88 -16.74 8.93 -13.81
N PHE A 89 -15.54 8.97 -13.25
CA PHE A 89 -14.27 8.82 -13.96
C PHE A 89 -13.59 7.52 -13.54
N ASP A 90 -13.08 6.78 -14.53
CA ASP A 90 -12.20 5.62 -14.35
C ASP A 90 -10.84 6.14 -13.85
N ASN A 91 -10.81 6.49 -12.57
CA ASN A 91 -9.66 7.12 -11.93
C ASN A 91 -8.66 6.04 -11.53
N ASP A 92 -7.41 6.22 -11.92
CA ASP A 92 -6.31 5.45 -11.34
C ASP A 92 -6.22 5.79 -9.85
N VAL A 93 -6.65 4.83 -9.01
CA VAL A 93 -6.59 4.97 -7.56
C VAL A 93 -5.16 4.69 -7.11
N ALA A 94 -4.48 5.73 -6.65
CA ALA A 94 -3.16 5.64 -6.05
C ALA A 94 -3.20 4.89 -4.71
N ALA A 95 -2.02 4.55 -4.20
CA ALA A 95 -1.87 3.92 -2.91
C ALA A 95 -2.58 4.75 -1.82
N GLY A 96 -3.51 4.13 -1.11
CA GLY A 96 -4.27 4.78 -0.05
C GLY A 96 -5.68 5.21 -0.43
N GLY A 97 -6.14 5.03 -1.67
CA GLY A 97 -7.48 5.45 -2.09
C GLY A 97 -7.55 6.87 -2.66
N ALA A 98 -6.40 7.52 -2.86
CA ALA A 98 -6.31 8.85 -3.46
C ALA A 98 -6.42 8.77 -4.98
N VAL A 99 -7.05 9.77 -5.61
CA VAL A 99 -7.13 9.82 -7.08
C VAL A 99 -5.84 10.39 -7.66
N PHE A 100 -5.23 9.67 -8.58
CA PHE A 100 -3.98 10.09 -9.22
C PHE A 100 -4.23 11.13 -10.33
N LEU A 101 -3.39 12.17 -10.33
CA LEU A 101 -3.33 13.23 -11.31
C LEU A 101 -1.91 13.34 -11.85
N ASP A 102 -1.76 13.10 -13.15
CA ASP A 102 -0.52 13.32 -13.90
C ASP A 102 -0.30 14.82 -14.18
N ARG A 103 -0.10 15.61 -13.12
CA ARG A 103 0.12 17.06 -13.17
C ARG A 103 1.24 17.47 -12.22
N ASP A 104 1.87 18.60 -12.52
CA ASP A 104 2.90 19.18 -11.66
C ASP A 104 2.25 19.69 -10.34
N PRO A 105 2.71 19.23 -9.16
CA PRO A 105 2.15 19.64 -7.88
C PRO A 105 2.46 21.08 -7.50
N THR A 106 3.46 21.73 -8.11
CA THR A 106 3.98 23.04 -7.71
C THR A 106 2.89 24.12 -7.65
N TRP A 107 1.94 24.05 -8.59
CA TRP A 107 0.89 25.06 -8.74
C TRP A 107 -0.49 24.57 -8.25
N PHE A 108 -0.60 23.30 -7.85
CA PHE A 108 -1.86 22.74 -7.41
C PHE A 108 -2.45 23.37 -6.15
N PRO A 109 -1.65 23.81 -5.14
CA PRO A 109 -2.18 24.56 -4.00
C PRO A 109 -2.97 25.81 -4.42
N LEU A 110 -2.49 26.54 -5.43
CA LEU A 110 -3.18 27.75 -5.92
C LEU A 110 -4.51 27.41 -6.59
N VAL A 111 -4.61 26.24 -7.22
CA VAL A 111 -5.89 25.74 -7.75
C VAL A 111 -6.84 25.49 -6.60
N LEU A 112 -6.39 24.78 -5.55
CA LEU A 112 -7.23 24.50 -4.38
C LEU A 112 -7.66 25.76 -3.62
N ASP A 113 -6.79 26.76 -3.50
CA ASP A 113 -7.10 28.04 -2.87
C ASP A 113 -8.07 28.90 -3.69
N PHE A 114 -8.14 28.69 -5.01
CA PHE A 114 -9.06 29.40 -5.89
C PHE A 114 -10.49 28.84 -5.85
N LEU A 115 -10.62 27.55 -5.58
CA LEU A 115 -11.90 26.82 -5.52
C LEU A 115 -12.70 27.22 -4.27
#